data_AF-A0A6G0SYM1-F1
#
_entry.id   AF-A0A6G0SYM1-F1
#
_cell.length_a   1.000
_cell.length_b   1.000
_cell.length_c   1.000
_cell.angle_alpha   90.00
_cell.angle_beta   90.00
_cell.angle_gamma   90.00
#
_symmetry.space_group_name_H-M   'P 1'
#
loop_
_entity.id
_entity.type
_entity.pdbx_description
1 polymer ?
#
loop_
_entity_poly.entity_id
_entity_poly.type
_entity_poly.pdbx_seq_one_letter_code
_entity_poly.pdbx_strand_id
1 'polypeptide(L)'
;MVHVTCAAHGLHRTAEEVRGQFGTIDKIISNVKKIFKKAPSRVQTFKTHAPNIPLPPEPVITRWGTWLKASIYYCEYYKQICEIVEMLDSEDASSIKIAKKNLVKTCVKTESLDILEKVQVQLQMAQGNDGQKVYKKFETVLNKNSGLKILKQISKIIGGESDNMDTLPEDLTTNDLIGNQEY
;
A
#
# COMPACT_ATOMS: atom_id res chain seq x y z
N MET A 1 18.19 28.54 31.81
CA MET A 1 17.32 28.49 30.61
C MET A 1 17.83 27.41 29.65
N VAL A 2 17.85 26.14 30.09
CA VAL A 2 18.48 25.01 29.35
C VAL A 2 17.45 23.92 28.95
N HIS A 3 16.15 24.10 29.23
CA HIS A 3 15.21 22.97 29.27
C HIS A 3 14.04 22.96 28.25
N VAL A 4 13.85 23.98 27.42
CA VAL A 4 12.76 23.97 26.40
C VAL A 4 13.28 23.62 24.99
N THR A 5 14.48 24.09 24.65
CA THR A 5 15.12 23.75 23.36
C THR A 5 15.47 22.27 23.26
N CYS A 6 15.84 21.61 24.36
CA CYS A 6 16.17 20.18 24.35
C CYS A 6 14.94 19.28 24.15
N ALA A 7 13.79 19.61 24.75
CA ALA A 7 12.56 18.83 24.61
C ALA A 7 11.94 19.01 23.22
N ALA A 8 11.85 20.25 22.72
CA ALA A 8 11.34 20.51 21.37
C ALA A 8 12.24 19.90 20.30
N HIS A 9 13.57 19.98 20.46
CA HIS A 9 14.53 19.35 19.55
C HIS A 9 14.47 17.83 19.64
N GLY A 10 14.34 17.25 20.85
CA GLY A 10 14.14 15.82 21.05
C GLY A 10 12.88 15.31 20.34
N LEU A 11 11.75 15.98 20.54
CA LEU A 11 10.49 15.65 19.87
C LEU A 11 10.60 15.77 18.35
N HIS A 12 11.27 16.81 17.83
CA HIS A 12 11.50 16.93 16.41
C HIS A 12 12.33 15.76 15.86
N ARG A 13 13.42 15.36 16.54
CA ARG A 13 14.24 14.21 16.13
C ARG A 13 13.48 12.90 16.17
N THR A 14 12.69 12.65 17.22
CA THR A 14 11.83 11.47 17.30
C THR A 14 10.82 11.46 16.16
N ALA A 15 10.20 12.60 15.84
CA ALA A 15 9.25 12.68 14.74
C ALA A 15 9.91 12.48 13.37
N GLU A 16 11.12 13.00 13.17
CA GLU A 16 11.91 12.76 11.94
C GLU A 16 12.29 11.29 11.79
N GLU A 17 12.67 10.62 12.89
CA GLU A 17 12.95 9.18 12.89
C GLU A 17 11.70 8.39 12.49
N VAL A 18 10.55 8.67 13.12
CA VAL A 18 9.26 8.05 12.77
C VAL A 18 8.94 8.27 11.29
N ARG A 19 9.04 9.51 10.80
CA ARG A 19 8.82 9.84 9.38
C ARG A 19 9.76 9.06 8.45
N GLY A 20 11.02 8.89 8.85
CA GLY A 20 12.02 8.09 8.15
C GLY A 20 11.63 6.62 8.01
N GLN A 21 11.03 6.03 9.04
CA GLN A 21 10.52 4.65 9.01
C GLN A 21 9.35 4.47 8.03
N PHE A 22 8.56 5.53 7.79
CA PHE A 22 7.39 5.52 6.91
C PHE A 22 7.66 6.17 5.54
N GLY A 23 8.80 5.88 4.91
CA GLY A 23 9.22 6.49 3.65
C GLY A 23 8.23 6.30 2.47
N THR A 24 7.43 5.23 2.45
CA THR A 24 6.36 5.06 1.45
C THR A 24 5.22 6.06 1.64
N ILE A 25 4.80 6.29 2.89
CA ILE A 25 3.75 7.25 3.23
C ILE A 25 4.22 8.66 2.89
N ASP A 26 5.47 9.00 3.23
CA ASP A 26 6.06 10.30 2.89
C ASP A 26 6.08 10.54 1.36
N LYS A 27 6.42 9.50 0.58
CA LYS A 27 6.34 9.55 -0.89
C LYS A 27 4.92 9.76 -1.39
N ILE A 28 3.91 9.10 -0.81
CA ILE A 28 2.51 9.28 -1.21
C ILE A 28 2.08 10.72 -0.94
N ILE A 29 2.28 11.21 0.29
CA ILE A 29 1.92 12.57 0.69
C ILE A 29 2.58 13.60 -0.24
N SER A 30 3.88 13.44 -0.49
CA SER A 30 4.64 14.35 -1.34
C SER A 30 4.18 14.36 -2.80
N ASN A 31 3.87 13.19 -3.37
CA ASN A 31 3.48 13.09 -4.78
C ASN A 31 2.02 13.46 -5.00
N VAL A 32 1.08 12.99 -4.17
CA VAL A 32 -0.34 13.32 -4.32
C VAL A 32 -0.57 14.82 -4.14
N LYS A 33 0.13 15.46 -3.20
CA LYS A 33 0.16 16.93 -3.11
C LYS A 33 0.57 17.60 -4.43
N LYS A 34 1.65 17.13 -5.06
CA LYS A 34 2.18 17.70 -6.31
C LYS A 34 1.20 17.61 -7.47
N ILE A 35 0.34 16.57 -7.49
CA ILE A 35 -0.71 16.43 -8.50
C ILE A 35 -1.58 17.69 -8.51
N PHE A 36 -2.06 18.13 -7.36
CA PHE A 36 -3.01 19.25 -7.28
C PHE A 36 -2.33 20.62 -7.18
N LYS A 37 -1.04 20.65 -6.85
CA LYS A 37 -0.28 21.89 -6.71
C LYS A 37 -0.16 22.61 -8.06
N LYS A 38 -0.68 23.84 -8.13
CA LYS A 38 -0.68 24.71 -9.32
C LYS A 38 -1.35 24.08 -10.56
N ALA A 39 -2.33 23.21 -10.36
CA ALA A 39 -3.06 22.54 -11.45
C ALA A 39 -4.58 22.73 -11.31
N PRO A 40 -5.13 23.86 -11.79
CA PRO A 40 -6.55 24.19 -11.62
C PRO A 40 -7.50 23.12 -12.19
N SER A 41 -7.16 22.54 -13.35
CA SER A 41 -7.96 21.46 -13.96
C SER A 41 -8.10 20.25 -13.04
N ARG A 42 -6.99 19.76 -12.48
CA ARG A 42 -6.99 18.60 -11.57
C ARG A 42 -7.64 18.93 -10.23
N VAL A 43 -7.50 20.15 -9.73
CA VAL A 43 -8.25 20.63 -8.56
C VAL A 43 -9.75 20.64 -8.84
N GLN A 44 -10.16 21.04 -10.04
CA GLN A 44 -11.57 21.00 -10.43
C GLN A 44 -12.08 19.57 -10.50
N THR A 45 -11.35 18.64 -11.13
CA THR A 45 -11.67 17.20 -11.14
C THR A 45 -11.84 16.65 -9.73
N PHE A 46 -10.91 16.97 -8.82
CA PHE A 46 -10.98 16.58 -7.41
C PHE A 46 -12.28 17.07 -6.76
N LYS A 47 -12.58 18.37 -6.87
CA LYS A 47 -13.79 18.96 -6.26
C LYS A 47 -15.08 18.46 -6.87
N THR A 48 -15.08 18.12 -8.16
CA THR A 48 -16.27 17.53 -8.81
C THR A 48 -16.55 16.13 -8.28
N HIS A 49 -15.51 15.32 -8.07
CA HIS A 49 -15.67 13.93 -7.61
C HIS A 49 -15.81 13.79 -6.09
N ALA A 50 -15.17 14.68 -5.33
CA ALA A 50 -15.19 14.70 -3.87
C ALA A 50 -15.41 16.14 -3.34
N PRO A 51 -16.62 16.71 -3.51
CA PRO A 51 -16.89 18.11 -3.19
C PRO A 51 -16.77 18.44 -1.70
N ASN A 52 -16.99 17.46 -0.83
CA ASN A 52 -16.97 17.64 0.63
C ASN A 52 -15.61 17.30 1.26
N ILE A 53 -14.62 16.86 0.47
CA ILE A 53 -13.30 16.50 0.97
C ILE A 53 -12.36 17.70 0.77
N PRO A 54 -11.62 18.13 1.81
CA PRO A 54 -10.65 19.21 1.63
C PRO A 54 -9.52 18.77 0.69
N LEU A 55 -8.90 19.69 -0.03
CA LEU A 55 -7.76 19.34 -0.88
C LEU A 55 -6.60 18.78 -0.03
N PRO A 56 -5.76 17.91 -0.60
CA PRO A 56 -4.65 17.31 0.14
C PRO A 56 -3.76 18.38 0.81
N PRO A 57 -3.49 18.24 2.11
CA PRO A 57 -2.78 19.26 2.86
C PRO A 57 -1.33 19.39 2.40
N GLU A 58 -0.78 20.59 2.56
CA GLU A 58 0.61 20.88 2.26
C GLU A 58 1.47 20.78 3.53
N PRO A 59 2.11 19.64 3.84
CA PRO A 59 3.00 19.57 5.00
C PRO A 59 4.20 20.50 4.80
N VAL A 60 4.53 21.20 5.88
CA VAL A 60 5.74 22.01 6.03
C VAL A 60 6.80 21.10 6.65
N ILE A 61 7.88 20.82 5.90
CA ILE A 61 8.92 19.85 6.28
C ILE A 61 9.50 20.14 7.67
N THR A 62 9.71 21.42 7.99
CA THR A 62 10.27 21.85 9.28
C THR A 62 9.29 21.78 10.45
N ARG A 63 8.03 21.37 10.23
CA ARG A 63 6.98 21.28 11.25
C ARG A 63 6.27 19.93 11.21
N TRP A 64 6.79 18.97 11.97
CA TRP A 64 6.30 17.59 12.03
C TRP A 64 4.77 17.48 12.25
N GLY A 65 4.17 18.36 13.05
CA GLY A 65 2.72 18.36 13.28
C GLY A 65 1.90 18.56 12.01
N THR A 66 2.45 19.24 11.00
CA THR A 66 1.80 19.37 9.68
C THR A 66 1.89 18.09 8.85
N TRP A 67 2.98 17.33 8.99
CA TRP A 67 3.09 15.99 8.41
C TRP A 67 2.11 15.03 9.07
N LEU A 68 1.99 15.04 10.41
CA LEU A 68 1.04 14.18 11.10
C LEU A 68 -0.41 14.48 10.70
N LYS A 69 -0.78 15.76 10.60
CA LYS A 69 -2.09 16.16 10.07
C LYS A 69 -2.33 15.67 8.64
N ALA A 70 -1.30 15.72 7.79
CA ALA A 70 -1.38 15.17 6.45
C ALA A 70 -1.59 13.64 6.51
N SER A 71 -0.79 12.91 7.29
CA SER A 71 -0.93 11.47 7.45
C SER A 71 -2.32 11.06 7.93
N ILE A 72 -2.91 11.79 8.88
CA ILE A 72 -4.29 11.56 9.36
C ILE A 72 -5.29 11.81 8.23
N TYR A 73 -5.18 12.92 7.51
CA TYR A 73 -6.03 13.22 6.34
C TYR A 73 -6.00 12.08 5.31
N TYR A 74 -4.81 11.57 4.98
CA TYR A 74 -4.66 10.49 4.00
C TYR A 74 -5.20 9.16 4.52
N CYS A 75 -5.20 8.94 5.83
CA CYS A 75 -5.82 7.77 6.44
C CYS A 75 -7.35 7.86 6.33
N GLU A 76 -7.93 9.03 6.62
CA GLU A 76 -9.37 9.27 6.61
C GLU A 76 -9.97 9.21 5.20
N TYR A 77 -9.28 9.79 4.21
CA TYR A 77 -9.78 9.89 2.83
C TYR A 77 -9.02 9.00 1.84
N TYR A 78 -8.39 7.93 2.34
CA TYR A 78 -7.52 7.07 1.54
C TYR A 78 -8.21 6.57 0.26
N LYS A 79 -9.43 6.04 0.40
CA LYS A 79 -10.19 5.43 -0.70
C LYS A 79 -10.51 6.46 -1.79
N GLN A 80 -11.02 7.62 -1.41
CA GLN A 80 -11.40 8.67 -2.37
C GLN A 80 -10.16 9.26 -3.06
N ILE A 81 -9.04 9.35 -2.35
CA ILE A 81 -7.77 9.77 -2.96
C ILE A 81 -7.30 8.75 -4.00
N CYS A 82 -7.39 7.45 -3.72
CA CYS A 82 -7.07 6.40 -4.68
C CYS A 82 -7.94 6.50 -5.95
N GLU A 83 -9.26 6.61 -5.78
CA GLU A 83 -10.21 6.76 -6.90
C GLU A 83 -9.89 7.98 -7.76
N ILE A 84 -9.66 9.14 -7.14
CA ILE A 84 -9.33 10.38 -7.86
C ILE A 84 -8.01 10.26 -8.61
N VAL A 85 -6.97 9.71 -7.96
CA VAL A 85 -5.66 9.56 -8.59
C VAL A 85 -5.74 8.57 -9.75
N GLU A 86 -6.59 7.54 -9.67
CA GLU A 86 -6.77 6.56 -10.75
C GLU A 86 -7.43 7.15 -12.00
N MET A 87 -8.38 8.08 -11.82
CA MET A 87 -9.03 8.78 -12.94
C MET A 87 -8.09 9.71 -13.72
N LEU A 88 -6.91 10.07 -13.18
CA LEU A 88 -5.97 10.96 -13.83
C LEU A 88 -5.06 10.20 -14.80
N ASP A 89 -4.70 10.84 -15.92
CA ASP A 89 -3.75 10.29 -16.88
C ASP A 89 -2.35 10.17 -16.24
N SER A 90 -1.74 8.99 -16.32
CA SER A 90 -0.40 8.75 -15.78
C SER A 90 0.69 9.49 -16.53
N GLU A 91 0.46 9.86 -17.80
CA GLU A 91 1.44 10.53 -18.64
C GLU A 91 1.39 12.07 -18.51
N ASP A 92 0.33 12.62 -17.90
CA ASP A 92 0.18 14.07 -17.65
C ASP A 92 1.23 14.63 -16.68
N ALA A 93 1.67 13.84 -15.70
CA ALA A 93 2.70 14.25 -14.75
C ALA A 93 3.37 13.05 -14.08
N SER A 94 4.69 13.15 -13.90
CA SER A 94 5.48 12.14 -13.18
C SER A 94 4.97 11.88 -11.76
N SER A 95 4.43 12.90 -11.07
CA SER A 95 3.83 12.74 -9.75
C SER A 95 2.57 11.87 -9.76
N ILE A 96 1.78 11.86 -10.84
CA ILE A 96 0.59 11.00 -10.98
C ILE A 96 1.05 9.55 -11.12
N LYS A 97 1.97 9.29 -12.05
CA LYS A 97 2.57 7.96 -12.25
C LYS A 97 3.16 7.38 -10.96
N ILE A 98 3.92 8.19 -10.23
CA ILE A 98 4.51 7.79 -8.95
C ILE A 98 3.42 7.56 -7.89
N ALA A 99 2.41 8.42 -7.81
CA ALA A 99 1.33 8.28 -6.84
C ALA A 99 0.52 7.00 -7.09
N LYS A 100 0.07 6.74 -8.33
CA LYS A 100 -0.63 5.50 -8.70
C LYS A 100 0.12 4.26 -8.24
N LYS A 101 1.40 4.16 -8.62
CA LYS A 101 2.27 3.04 -8.23
C LYS A 101 2.35 2.83 -6.71
N ASN A 102 2.51 3.91 -5.93
CA ASN A 102 2.69 3.80 -4.47
C ASN A 102 1.37 3.59 -3.72
N LEU A 103 0.26 4.13 -4.23
CA LEU A 103 -1.07 3.94 -3.66
C LEU A 103 -1.53 2.48 -3.83
N VAL A 104 -1.42 1.93 -5.05
CA VAL A 104 -1.70 0.51 -5.33
C VAL A 104 -0.84 -0.40 -4.46
N LYS A 105 0.47 -0.16 -4.41
CA LYS A 105 1.38 -0.94 -3.54
C LYS A 105 1.01 -0.91 -2.05
N THR A 106 0.42 0.18 -1.57
CA THR A 106 0.03 0.32 -0.15
C THR A 106 -1.32 -0.34 0.13
N CYS A 107 -2.26 -0.32 -0.82
CA CYS A 107 -3.51 -1.08 -0.77
C CYS A 107 -3.24 -2.60 -0.77
N VAL A 108 -2.20 -3.02 -1.50
CA VAL A 108 -1.81 -4.43 -1.72
C VAL A 108 -0.81 -4.94 -0.67
N LYS A 109 -0.53 -4.23 0.43
CA LYS A 109 0.31 -4.79 1.51
C LYS A 109 -0.43 -5.92 2.25
N THR A 110 -0.58 -7.07 1.61
CA THR A 110 -0.68 -8.38 2.23
C THR A 110 0.72 -8.77 2.67
N GLU A 111 1.19 -8.16 3.76
CA GLU A 111 2.51 -8.47 4.35
C GLU A 111 2.71 -9.99 4.50
N SER A 112 1.62 -10.72 4.74
CA SER A 112 1.57 -12.18 4.79
C SER A 112 1.91 -12.89 3.46
N LEU A 113 1.44 -12.40 2.30
CA LEU A 113 1.76 -13.00 1.00
C LEU A 113 3.23 -12.75 0.63
N ASP A 114 3.75 -11.55 0.92
CA ASP A 114 5.15 -11.20 0.72
C ASP A 114 6.08 -12.08 1.56
N ILE A 115 5.71 -12.33 2.83
CA ILE A 115 6.46 -13.24 3.70
C ILE A 115 6.43 -14.67 3.14
N LEU A 116 5.27 -15.12 2.66
CA LEU A 116 5.12 -16.46 2.09
C LEU A 116 6.02 -16.65 0.86
N GLU A 117 6.09 -15.66 -0.02
CA GLU A 117 6.96 -15.68 -1.20
C GLU A 117 8.45 -15.68 -0.81
N LYS A 118 8.84 -14.86 0.18
CA LYS A 118 10.21 -14.88 0.71
C LYS A 118 10.58 -16.25 1.27
N VAL A 119 9.70 -16.87 2.05
CA VAL A 119 9.93 -18.22 2.60
C VAL A 119 10.07 -19.23 1.47
N GLN A 120 9.25 -19.14 0.42
CA GLN A 120 9.33 -20.02 -0.74
C GLN A 120 10.70 -19.95 -1.41
N VAL A 121 11.21 -18.74 -1.67
CA VAL A 121 12.54 -18.53 -2.27
C VAL A 121 13.64 -19.11 -1.38
N GLN A 122 13.60 -18.86 -0.07
CA GLN A 122 14.61 -19.36 0.86
C GLN A 122 14.61 -20.89 0.94
N LEU A 123 13.43 -21.52 0.96
CA LEU A 123 13.32 -22.98 0.94
C LEU A 123 13.77 -23.59 -0.39
N GLN A 124 13.52 -22.92 -1.51
CA GLN A 124 13.99 -23.36 -2.82
C GLN A 124 15.53 -23.39 -2.90
N MET A 125 16.18 -22.43 -2.23
CA MET A 125 17.65 -22.35 -2.16
C MET A 125 18.27 -23.36 -1.17
N ALA A 126 17.46 -24.03 -0.35
CA ALA A 126 17.95 -25.01 0.62
C ALA A 126 18.57 -26.22 -0.10
N GLN A 127 19.85 -26.49 0.19
CA GLN A 127 20.59 -27.61 -0.36
C GLN A 127 20.41 -28.87 0.48
N GLY A 128 20.71 -30.02 -0.12
CA GLY A 128 20.62 -31.32 0.54
C GLY A 128 19.25 -31.99 0.44
N ASN A 129 19.24 -33.30 0.70
CA ASN A 129 18.07 -34.13 0.44
C ASN A 129 16.87 -33.76 1.32
N ASP A 130 17.13 -33.35 2.57
CA ASP A 130 16.07 -32.97 3.51
C ASP A 130 15.51 -31.57 3.20
N GLY A 131 16.35 -30.61 2.78
CA GLY A 131 15.89 -29.31 2.30
C GLY A 131 14.95 -29.43 1.10
N GLN A 132 15.30 -30.31 0.15
CA GLN A 132 14.46 -30.60 -1.02
C GLN A 132 13.14 -31.28 -0.65
N LYS A 133 13.12 -32.19 0.34
CA LYS A 133 11.88 -32.79 0.84
C LYS A 133 10.98 -31.74 1.50
N VAL A 134 11.55 -30.84 2.29
CA VAL A 134 10.80 -29.74 2.93
C VAL A 134 10.22 -28.80 1.88
N TYR A 135 11.02 -28.37 0.89
CA TYR A 135 10.53 -27.53 -0.20
C TYR A 135 9.37 -28.20 -0.97
N LYS A 136 9.52 -29.47 -1.36
CA LYS A 136 8.45 -30.21 -2.04
C LYS A 136 7.18 -30.30 -1.20
N LYS A 137 7.30 -30.54 0.10
CA LYS A 137 6.15 -30.57 1.01
C LYS A 137 5.48 -29.21 1.10
N PHE A 138 6.26 -28.14 1.25
CA PHE A 138 5.78 -26.76 1.28
C PHE A 138 5.02 -26.42 0.00
N GLU A 139 5.62 -26.66 -1.17
CA GLU A 139 5.00 -26.42 -2.49
C GLU A 139 3.71 -27.23 -2.67
N THR A 140 3.70 -28.49 -2.23
CA THR A 140 2.49 -29.34 -2.24
C THR A 140 1.37 -28.74 -1.40
N VAL A 141 1.67 -28.24 -0.20
CA VAL A 141 0.68 -27.60 0.68
C VAL A 141 0.13 -26.32 0.03
N LEU A 142 1.00 -25.46 -0.51
CA LEU A 142 0.56 -24.23 -1.18
C LEU A 142 -0.32 -24.52 -2.41
N ASN A 143 0.06 -25.51 -3.22
CA ASN A 143 -0.67 -25.86 -4.44
C ASN A 143 -2.02 -26.54 -4.17
N LYS A 144 -2.17 -27.20 -3.02
CA LYS A 144 -3.45 -27.79 -2.58
C LYS A 144 -4.40 -26.77 -1.96
N ASN A 145 -3.88 -25.63 -1.47
CA ASN A 145 -4.69 -24.60 -0.85
C ASN A 145 -5.37 -23.72 -1.92
N SER A 146 -6.65 -23.98 -2.20
CA SER A 146 -7.47 -23.19 -3.14
C SER A 146 -7.66 -21.74 -2.67
N GLY A 147 -7.90 -21.54 -1.37
CA GLY A 147 -8.06 -20.21 -0.77
C GLY A 147 -6.85 -19.30 -0.99
N LEU A 148 -5.63 -19.85 -0.88
CA LEU A 148 -4.41 -19.13 -1.19
C LEU A 148 -4.31 -18.75 -2.68
N LYS A 149 -4.78 -19.59 -3.60
CA LYS A 149 -4.83 -19.25 -5.03
C LYS A 149 -5.79 -18.09 -5.29
N ILE A 150 -6.96 -18.13 -4.67
CA ILE A 150 -7.95 -17.05 -4.70
C ILE A 150 -7.32 -15.75 -4.17
N LEU A 151 -6.66 -15.80 -3.00
CA LEU A 151 -5.98 -14.63 -2.42
C LEU A 151 -4.88 -14.08 -3.31
N LYS A 152 -4.05 -14.94 -3.91
CA LYS A 152 -3.01 -14.51 -4.88
C LYS A 152 -3.63 -13.85 -6.10
N GLN A 153 -4.78 -14.33 -6.57
CA GLN A 153 -5.46 -13.75 -7.71
C GLN A 153 -6.10 -12.40 -7.39
N ILE A 154 -6.82 -12.30 -6.27
CA ILE A 154 -7.34 -11.03 -5.76
C ILE A 154 -6.18 -10.03 -5.61
N SER A 155 -5.04 -10.45 -5.06
CA SER A 155 -3.85 -9.62 -4.95
C SER A 155 -3.35 -9.11 -6.31
N LYS A 156 -3.36 -9.94 -7.37
CA LYS A 156 -2.97 -9.54 -8.71
C LYS A 156 -3.97 -8.58 -9.35
N ILE A 157 -5.26 -8.81 -9.18
CA ILE A 157 -6.33 -7.95 -9.67
C ILE A 157 -6.26 -6.56 -9.01
N ILE A 158 -6.17 -6.53 -7.67
CA ILE A 158 -6.02 -5.28 -6.93
C ILE A 158 -4.67 -4.59 -7.26
N GLY A 159 -3.63 -5.39 -7.56
CA GLY A 159 -2.33 -4.91 -8.03
C GLY A 159 -2.32 -4.36 -9.45
N GLY A 160 -3.40 -4.54 -10.23
CA GLY A 160 -3.48 -4.16 -11.65
C GLY A 160 -2.62 -5.05 -12.57
N GLU A 161 -2.24 -6.24 -12.12
CA GLU A 161 -1.45 -7.21 -12.90
C GLU A 161 -2.33 -8.17 -13.72
N SER A 162 -3.63 -8.24 -13.43
CA SER A 162 -4.59 -9.08 -14.16
C SER A 162 -6.01 -8.53 -14.05
N ASP A 163 -6.72 -8.44 -15.18
CA ASP A 163 -8.15 -8.09 -15.19
C ASP A 163 -9.08 -9.30 -15.23
N ASN A 164 -8.51 -10.52 -15.23
CA ASN A 164 -9.26 -11.77 -15.32
C ASN A 164 -9.87 -12.15 -13.96
N MET A 165 -11.19 -11.98 -13.87
CA MET A 165 -12.03 -12.33 -12.72
C MET A 165 -12.62 -13.76 -12.82
N ASP A 166 -12.51 -14.45 -13.96
CA ASP A 166 -13.27 -15.69 -14.28
C ASP A 166 -12.98 -16.87 -13.35
N THR A 167 -11.86 -16.84 -12.63
CA THR A 167 -11.47 -17.89 -11.68
C THR A 167 -11.76 -17.52 -10.23
N LEU A 168 -12.44 -16.39 -9.98
CA LEU A 168 -13.02 -16.07 -8.68
C LEU A 168 -14.47 -16.57 -8.64
N PRO A 169 -14.92 -17.17 -7.52
CA PRO A 169 -16.33 -17.49 -7.32
C PRO A 169 -17.20 -16.22 -7.40
N GLU A 170 -18.37 -16.31 -8.02
CA GLU A 170 -19.34 -15.21 -8.10
C GLU A 170 -19.75 -14.72 -6.69
N ASP A 171 -19.91 -15.66 -5.75
CA ASP A 171 -20.19 -15.40 -4.33
C ASP A 171 -19.05 -15.90 -3.44
N LEU A 172 -17.95 -15.15 -3.38
CA LEU A 172 -16.81 -15.50 -2.53
C LEU A 172 -17.18 -15.35 -1.03
N THR A 173 -17.10 -16.44 -0.28
CA THR A 173 -17.29 -16.46 1.17
C THR A 173 -15.97 -16.70 1.91
N THR A 174 -15.96 -16.49 3.22
CA THR A 174 -14.78 -16.82 4.06
C THR A 174 -14.46 -18.31 4.03
N ASN A 175 -15.44 -19.18 3.79
CA ASN A 175 -15.22 -20.62 3.74
C ASN A 175 -14.39 -21.03 2.53
N ASP A 176 -14.51 -20.32 1.41
CA ASP A 176 -13.71 -20.55 0.20
C ASP A 176 -12.22 -20.23 0.41
N LEU A 177 -11.92 -19.43 1.44
CA LEU A 177 -10.56 -19.07 1.84
C LEU A 177 -9.97 -20.05 2.86
N ILE A 178 -10.82 -20.74 3.63
CA ILE A 178 -10.44 -21.73 4.63
C ILE A 178 -10.41 -23.09 3.93
N GLY A 179 -9.33 -23.36 3.17
CA GLY A 179 -9.20 -24.60 2.40
C GLY A 179 -9.55 -25.84 3.22
N ASN A 180 -10.34 -26.76 2.63
CA ASN A 180 -10.92 -27.96 3.23
C ASN A 180 -10.19 -28.45 4.49
N GLN A 181 -10.70 -28.05 5.67
CA GLN A 181 -10.33 -28.65 6.94
C GLN A 181 -11.02 -30.01 7.07
N GLU A 182 -10.58 -30.99 6.27
CA GLU A 182 -10.76 -32.39 6.65
C GLU A 182 -9.59 -32.75 7.57
N TYR A 183 -9.84 -32.62 8.88
CA TYR A 183 -9.03 -33.27 9.92
C TYR A 183 -9.45 -34.73 10.04
#